data_AF-A0A973MHP3-F1
#
_entry.id   AF-A0A973MHP3-F1
#
_cell.length_a   1.000
_cell.length_b   1.000
_cell.length_c   1.000
_cell.angle_alpha   90.00
_cell.angle_beta   90.00
_cell.angle_gamma   90.00
#
_symmetry.space_group_name_H-M   'P 1'
#
loop_
_entity.id
_entity.type
_entity.pdbx_description
1 polymer ?
#
loop_
_entity_poly.entity_id
_entity_poly.type
_entity_poly.pdbx_seq_one_letter_code
_entity_poly.pdbx_strand_id
1 'polypeptide(L)'
;AASADPDRGLDPAALGEVRVTGAVALAKAAAVHVDLDDAEEDVAAAAEALEAADRGDDDAQFVVDGAEDHELLWYATQEIPHLVGLGD
;
A
#
# COMPACT_ATOMS: atom_id res chain seq x y z
N ALA A 1 17.04 -8.62 2.96
CA ALA A 1 16.41 -9.12 4.20
C ALA A 1 15.34 -8.10 4.59
N ALA A 2 14.38 -8.45 5.44
CA ALA A 2 13.45 -7.46 6.00
C ALA A 2 13.90 -7.17 7.43
N SER A 3 13.98 -5.91 7.82
CA SER A 3 14.21 -5.51 9.21
C SER A 3 13.02 -4.69 9.69
N ALA A 4 12.55 -4.97 10.90
CA ALA A 4 11.60 -4.07 11.55
C ALA A 4 12.25 -2.68 11.64
N ASP A 5 11.53 -1.66 11.19
CA ASP A 5 11.97 -0.25 11.27
C ASP A 5 10.95 0.50 12.13
N PRO A 6 10.95 0.30 13.45
CA PRO A 6 9.97 0.96 14.29
C PRO A 6 10.51 2.35 14.62
N ASP A 7 10.13 3.36 13.83
CA ASP A 7 10.40 4.77 14.16
C ASP A 7 9.93 5.14 15.58
N ARG A 8 9.04 4.34 16.19
CA ARG A 8 8.53 4.46 17.59
C ARG A 8 8.91 3.33 18.57
N GLY A 9 9.83 2.41 18.24
CA GLY A 9 10.25 1.34 19.17
C GLY A 9 9.18 0.26 19.45
N LEU A 10 9.21 -0.38 20.63
CA LEU A 10 8.28 -1.47 21.03
C LEU A 10 6.90 -1.00 21.51
N ASP A 11 6.45 0.19 21.08
CA ASP A 11 5.12 0.69 21.41
C ASP A 11 4.05 -0.21 20.75
N PRO A 12 3.14 -0.84 21.53
CA PRO A 12 2.06 -1.66 20.97
C PRO A 12 1.09 -0.89 20.06
N ALA A 13 1.06 0.44 20.19
CA ALA A 13 0.27 1.33 19.33
C ALA A 13 1.04 1.80 18.09
N ALA A 14 2.33 1.47 17.95
CA ALA A 14 3.08 1.77 16.74
C ALA A 14 2.64 0.86 15.59
N LEU A 15 2.60 1.44 14.39
CA LEU A 15 2.36 0.68 13.17
C LEU A 15 3.47 -0.36 12.98
N GLY A 16 3.10 -1.56 12.55
CA GLY A 16 4.04 -2.62 12.23
C GLY A 16 4.80 -2.30 10.95
N GLU A 17 5.86 -1.51 11.05
CA GLU A 17 6.68 -1.12 9.90
C GLU A 17 7.87 -2.07 9.67
N VAL A 18 8.08 -2.42 8.40
CA VAL A 18 9.22 -3.24 7.97
C VAL A 18 9.85 -2.63 6.73
N ARG A 19 11.16 -2.41 6.80
CA ARG A 19 11.94 -2.02 5.63
C ARG A 19 12.38 -3.25 4.84
N VAL A 20 12.02 -3.28 3.56
CA VAL A 20 12.43 -4.31 2.62
C VAL A 20 13.74 -3.88 1.93
N THR A 21 14.87 -4.52 2.27
CA THR A 21 16.20 -4.10 1.80
C THR A 21 16.63 -4.73 0.46
N GLY A 22 15.73 -5.39 -0.26
CA GLY A 22 16.06 -6.07 -1.51
C GLY A 22 14.83 -6.65 -2.19
N ALA A 23 14.97 -7.05 -3.45
CA ALA A 23 13.85 -7.53 -4.26
C ALA A 23 13.11 -8.72 -3.61
N VAL A 24 11.78 -8.64 -3.60
CA VAL A 24 10.92 -9.75 -3.18
C VAL A 24 10.68 -10.63 -4.41
N ALA A 25 11.06 -11.91 -4.31
CA ALA A 25 10.83 -12.86 -5.40
C ALA A 25 9.33 -13.03 -5.64
N LEU A 26 8.88 -12.82 -6.89
CA LEU A 26 7.47 -12.94 -7.27
C LEU A 26 6.88 -14.31 -6.95
N ALA A 27 7.70 -15.37 -6.95
CA ALA A 27 7.30 -16.72 -6.53
C ALA A 27 6.80 -16.82 -5.08
N LYS A 28 6.95 -15.77 -4.27
CA LYS A 28 6.39 -15.67 -2.91
C LYS A 28 5.02 -15.01 -2.87
N ALA A 29 4.60 -14.34 -3.94
CA ALA A 29 3.27 -13.72 -4.02
C ALA A 29 2.21 -14.80 -4.24
N ALA A 30 1.07 -14.68 -3.56
CA ALA A 30 -0.09 -15.54 -3.80
C ALA A 30 -1.03 -14.96 -4.87
N ALA A 31 -1.09 -13.63 -4.94
CA ALA A 31 -1.92 -12.85 -5.84
C ALA A 31 -1.37 -11.41 -5.92
N VAL A 32 -1.89 -10.62 -6.86
CA VAL A 32 -1.72 -9.16 -6.90
C VAL A 32 -3.10 -8.53 -6.73
N HIS A 33 -3.15 -7.46 -5.95
CA HIS A 33 -4.32 -6.60 -5.82
C HIS A 33 -4.04 -5.28 -6.54
N VAL A 34 -5.02 -4.73 -7.24
CA VAL A 34 -4.86 -3.51 -8.04
C VAL A 34 -6.06 -2.62 -7.81
N ASP A 35 -5.80 -1.33 -7.60
CA ASP A 35 -6.83 -0.30 -7.59
C ASP A 35 -7.57 -0.25 -8.94
N LEU A 36 -8.85 0.12 -8.89
CA LEU A 36 -9.59 0.50 -10.09
C LEU A 36 -9.20 1.91 -10.53
N ASP A 37 -9.45 2.23 -11.80
CA ASP A 37 -9.13 3.55 -12.37
C ASP A 37 -9.82 4.71 -11.62
N ASP A 38 -10.97 4.47 -11.00
CA ASP A 38 -11.72 5.48 -10.22
C ASP A 38 -11.13 5.77 -8.83
N ALA A 39 -10.23 4.92 -8.34
CA ALA A 39 -9.52 5.14 -7.08
C ALA A 39 -8.32 6.09 -7.21
N GLU A 40 -7.86 6.38 -8.43
CA GLU A 40 -6.61 7.13 -8.67
C GLU A 40 -6.59 8.49 -7.95
N GLU A 41 -7.67 9.26 -8.07
CA GLU A 41 -7.75 10.60 -7.48
C GLU A 41 -7.71 10.57 -5.94
N ASP A 42 -8.44 9.63 -5.33
CA ASP A 42 -8.54 9.52 -3.87
C ASP A 42 -7.25 8.94 -3.27
N VAL A 43 -6.64 7.94 -3.91
CA VAL A 43 -5.35 7.38 -3.48
C VAL A 43 -4.23 8.42 -3.59
N ALA A 44 -4.24 9.24 -4.64
CA ALA A 44 -3.30 10.35 -4.78
C ALA A 44 -3.49 11.39 -3.66
N ALA A 45 -4.74 11.77 -3.37
CA ALA A 45 -5.05 12.70 -2.29
C ALA A 45 -4.64 12.16 -0.91
N ALA A 46 -4.89 10.87 -0.64
CA ALA A 46 -4.44 10.19 0.57
C ALA A 46 -2.92 10.20 0.71
N ALA A 47 -2.19 9.92 -0.36
CA ALA A 47 -0.72 9.96 -0.35
C ALA A 47 -0.16 11.36 -0.03
N GLU A 48 -0.80 12.42 -0.54
CA GLU A 48 -0.43 13.80 -0.22
C GLU A 48 -0.77 14.21 1.23
N ALA A 49 -1.88 13.68 1.77
CA ALA A 49 -2.36 13.97 3.12
C ALA A 49 -1.59 13.23 4.23
N LEU A 50 -0.89 12.14 3.91
CA LEU A 50 -0.30 11.21 4.86
C LEU A 50 0.60 11.89 5.91
N GLU A 51 1.47 12.82 5.50
CA GLU A 51 2.39 13.49 6.43
C GLU A 51 1.66 14.38 7.45
N ALA A 52 0.52 14.96 7.08
CA ALA A 52 -0.31 15.74 7.99
C ALA A 52 -1.10 14.83 8.94
N ALA A 53 -1.65 13.72 8.42
CA ALA A 53 -2.31 12.70 9.23
C ALA A 53 -1.37 12.12 10.30
N ASP A 54 -0.13 11.80 9.95
CA ASP A 54 0.91 11.31 10.88
C ASP A 54 1.23 12.31 12.01
N ARG A 55 1.02 13.61 11.76
CA ARG A 55 1.17 14.67 12.76
C ARG A 55 -0.09 14.93 13.59
N GLY A 56 -1.17 14.19 13.34
CA GLY A 56 -2.43 14.26 14.08
C GLY A 56 -3.43 15.28 13.52
N ASP A 57 -3.42 15.55 12.22
CA ASP A 57 -4.47 16.31 11.55
C ASP A 57 -5.66 15.39 11.21
N ASP A 58 -6.80 15.62 11.88
CA ASP A 58 -8.01 14.80 11.74
C ASP A 58 -8.65 14.90 10.34
N ASP A 59 -8.57 16.05 9.67
CA ASP A 59 -9.10 16.21 8.31
C ASP A 59 -8.22 15.45 7.31
N ALA A 60 -6.90 15.49 7.49
CA ALA A 60 -5.98 14.68 6.70
C ALA A 60 -6.18 13.17 6.95
N GLN A 61 -6.43 12.78 8.21
CA GLN A 61 -6.75 11.38 8.55
C GLN A 61 -8.00 10.91 7.81
N PHE A 62 -9.06 11.74 7.75
CA PHE A 62 -10.27 11.40 7.01
C PHE A 62 -10.00 11.17 5.50
N VAL A 63 -9.11 11.96 4.90
CA VAL A 63 -8.71 11.78 3.49
C VAL A 63 -7.93 10.47 3.31
N VAL A 64 -7.02 10.15 4.22
CA VAL A 64 -6.24 8.90 4.18
C VAL A 64 -7.16 7.68 4.33
N ASP A 65 -8.07 7.72 5.29
CA ASP A 65 -9.04 6.64 5.52
C ASP A 65 -9.93 6.43 4.29
N GLY A 66 -10.30 7.50 3.58
CA GLY A 66 -11.11 7.41 2.36
C GLY A 66 -10.51 6.55 1.24
N ALA A 67 -9.19 6.35 1.21
CA ALA A 67 -8.57 5.45 0.23
C ALA A 67 -8.93 3.97 0.47
N GLU A 68 -9.28 3.58 1.70
CA GLU A 68 -9.61 2.19 2.04
C GLU A 68 -11.01 1.76 1.57
N ASP A 69 -11.86 2.73 1.23
CA ASP A 69 -13.22 2.48 0.73
C ASP A 69 -13.24 1.95 -0.72
N HIS A 70 -12.09 1.95 -1.40
CA HIS A 70 -11.95 1.44 -2.76
C HIS A 70 -11.76 -0.08 -2.79
N GLU A 71 -12.54 -0.75 -3.63
CA GLU A 71 -12.41 -2.19 -3.86
C GLU A 71 -11.14 -2.48 -4.67
N LEU A 72 -10.42 -3.52 -4.28
CA LEU A 72 -9.22 -3.97 -4.99
C LEU A 72 -9.55 -5.13 -5.92
N LEU A 73 -9.19 -4.99 -7.19
CA LEU A 73 -9.21 -6.09 -8.14
C LEU A 73 -8.22 -7.17 -7.70
N TRP A 74 -8.61 -8.44 -7.85
CA TRP A 74 -7.77 -9.59 -7.52
C TRP A 74 -7.29 -10.29 -8.79
N TYR A 75 -5.98 -10.49 -8.90
CA TYR A 75 -5.36 -11.20 -10.02
C TYR A 75 -4.51 -12.37 -9.52
N ALA A 76 -4.66 -13.52 -10.16
CA ALA A 76 -3.78 -14.65 -9.93
C ALA A 76 -2.37 -14.36 -10.48
N THR A 77 -1.36 -15.04 -9.95
CA THR A 77 0.05 -14.80 -10.35
C THR A 77 0.32 -15.02 -11.84
N GLN A 78 -0.47 -15.86 -12.52
CA GLN A 78 -0.36 -16.09 -13.96
C GLN A 78 -0.86 -14.92 -14.82
N GLU A 79 -1.68 -14.03 -14.26
CA GLU A 79 -2.28 -12.90 -14.99
C GLU A 79 -1.39 -11.66 -14.97
N ILE A 80 -0.41 -11.61 -14.05
CA ILE A 80 0.50 -10.47 -13.86
C ILE A 80 1.21 -10.06 -15.15
N PRO A 81 1.75 -10.96 -16.00
CA PRO A 81 2.41 -10.54 -17.24
C PRO A 81 1.47 -9.73 -18.15
N HIS A 82 0.21 -10.11 -18.28
CA HIS A 82 -0.76 -9.34 -19.06
C HIS A 82 -1.04 -7.97 -18.44
N LEU A 83 -1.21 -7.92 -17.12
CA LEU A 83 -1.45 -6.67 -16.38
C LEU A 83 -0.33 -5.63 -16.60
N VAL A 84 0.93 -6.06 -16.65
CA VAL A 84 2.08 -5.15 -16.79
C VAL A 84 2.62 -5.03 -18.22
N GLY A 85 1.87 -5.50 -19.22
CA GLY A 85 2.25 -5.39 -20.64
C GLY A 85 3.42 -6.30 -21.06
N LEU A 86 3.61 -7.42 -20.37
CA LEU A 86 4.60 -8.47 -20.65
C LEU A 86 3.99 -9.79 -21.16
N GLY A 87 2.67 -9.83 -21.37
CA GLY A 87 1.97 -11.01 -21.89
C GLY A 87 1.78 -10.92 -23.40
N ASP A 88 2.56 -11.73 -24.15
CA ASP A 88 2.33 -12.05 -25.56
C ASP A 88 1.33 -13.23 -25.71
#